data_AF-A0A7X7TDB1-F1
#
_entry.id   AF-A0A7X7TDB1-F1
#
_cell.length_a   1.000
_cell.length_b   1.000
_cell.length_c   1.000
_cell.angle_alpha   90.00
_cell.angle_beta   90.00
_cell.angle_gamma   90.00
#
_symmetry.space_group_name_H-M   'P 1'
#
loop_
_entity.id
_entity.type
_entity.pdbx_description
1 polymer ?
#
loop_
_entity_poly.entity_id
_entity_poly.type
_entity_poly.pdbx_seq_one_letter_code
_entity_poly.pdbx_strand_id
1 'polypeptide(L)'
;MLRFFCALVVSFTVPVTMAELEHDHGGHVHTHIGRNADGLWGTTDDSVLWFFATPDQPVWETIHMVPTGEWIGDQQIYEAELDCWHSAHPESGLFQLGGADPGVMPEWRIGIQRVTYSDPDSFWMEDESTGLEILLNDGDTFSFGLPVWDPDLFNEQGTLGAWHFHIHTAFLALADGPGESFSATFRVFDTGPTGFAESADYTIYFETIPEPTTLSLLLIGAAALRRKR
;
A
#
# COMPACT_ATOMS: atom_id res chain seq x y z
N MET A 1 27.40 -9.96 53.98
CA MET A 1 26.07 -9.39 53.70
C MET A 1 25.99 -9.12 52.20
N LEU A 2 25.26 -9.98 51.46
CA LEU A 2 25.03 -9.84 50.02
C LEU A 2 23.83 -8.91 49.81
N ARG A 3 23.99 -7.80 49.08
CA ARG A 3 22.88 -6.90 48.72
C ARG A 3 22.41 -7.24 47.31
N PHE A 4 21.20 -7.76 47.20
CA PHE A 4 20.49 -7.88 45.92
C PHE A 4 20.06 -6.49 45.46
N PHE A 5 20.49 -6.08 44.27
CA PHE A 5 19.91 -4.93 43.58
C PHE A 5 18.76 -5.44 42.70
N CYS A 6 17.53 -5.17 43.11
CA CYS A 6 16.37 -5.25 42.22
C CYS A 6 16.42 -4.05 41.27
N ALA A 7 16.65 -4.29 39.97
CA ALA A 7 16.45 -3.30 38.94
C ALA A 7 14.95 -3.27 38.58
N LEU A 8 14.25 -2.23 39.04
CA LEU A 8 12.90 -1.91 38.58
C LEU A 8 13.00 -1.37 37.15
N VAL A 9 12.57 -2.14 36.17
CA VAL A 9 12.37 -1.65 34.79
C VAL A 9 11.05 -0.92 34.75
N VAL A 10 11.09 0.41 34.71
CA VAL A 10 9.92 1.24 34.45
C VAL A 10 9.84 1.41 32.94
N SER A 11 8.91 0.69 32.32
CA SER A 11 8.59 0.88 30.90
C SER A 11 7.86 2.23 30.76
N PHE A 12 8.48 3.18 30.08
CA PHE A 12 7.82 4.40 29.65
C PHE A 12 7.44 4.21 28.18
N THR A 13 6.14 4.01 27.92
CA THR A 13 5.58 4.26 26.59
C THR A 13 5.65 5.76 26.35
N VAL A 14 6.61 6.19 25.54
CA VAL A 14 6.60 7.55 24.97
C VAL A 14 5.67 7.46 23.77
N PRO A 15 4.51 8.13 23.76
CA PRO A 15 3.76 8.27 22.52
C PRO A 15 4.63 9.11 21.58
N VAL A 16 5.18 8.48 20.54
CA VAL A 16 5.69 9.21 19.39
C VAL A 16 4.44 9.78 18.72
N THR A 17 4.27 11.09 18.80
CA THR A 17 3.25 11.78 18.03
C THR A 17 3.71 11.78 16.58
N MET A 18 3.12 10.91 15.75
CA MET A 18 3.12 10.91 14.28
C MET A 18 2.36 12.15 13.75
N ALA A 19 2.69 13.33 14.28
CA ALA A 19 2.00 14.57 13.96
C ALA A 19 2.67 15.21 12.73
N GLU A 20 2.36 14.66 11.54
CA GLU A 20 2.30 15.35 10.23
C GLU A 20 2.11 14.37 9.03
N LEU A 21 1.48 13.21 9.25
CA LEU A 21 0.99 12.31 8.18
C LEU A 21 -0.43 11.80 8.48
N GLU A 22 -1.19 12.58 9.25
CA GLU A 22 -2.62 12.31 9.51
C GLU A 22 -3.47 13.08 8.50
N HIS A 23 -3.73 12.45 7.35
CA HIS A 23 -5.03 12.61 6.70
C HIS A 23 -5.78 11.27 6.79
N ASP A 24 -6.27 11.04 8.01
CA ASP A 24 -7.52 10.34 8.35
C ASP A 24 -7.92 9.12 7.50
N HIS A 25 -7.18 8.01 7.66
CA HIS A 25 -7.68 6.65 7.84
C HIS A 25 -6.49 5.74 8.25
N GLY A 26 -6.32 5.48 9.54
CA GLY A 26 -5.70 4.22 10.02
C GLY A 26 -4.32 3.76 9.51
N GLY A 27 -3.37 4.64 9.16
CA GLY A 27 -1.94 4.34 9.27
C GLY A 27 -1.27 3.45 8.21
N HIS A 28 -1.86 3.31 7.02
CA HIS A 28 -1.20 2.72 5.85
C HIS A 28 -1.61 3.47 4.57
N VAL A 29 -0.81 3.37 3.51
CA VAL A 29 -1.03 4.14 2.27
C VAL A 29 -1.79 3.29 1.25
N HIS A 30 -2.61 3.92 0.40
CA HIS A 30 -3.50 3.19 -0.52
C HIS A 30 -3.35 3.63 -1.97
N THR A 31 -3.17 2.68 -2.89
CA THR A 31 -3.21 2.97 -4.33
C THR A 31 -4.63 2.88 -4.86
N HIS A 32 -5.06 3.95 -5.52
CA HIS A 32 -6.39 4.05 -6.08
C HIS A 32 -6.41 3.64 -7.54
N ILE A 33 -7.54 3.07 -7.94
CA ILE A 33 -7.84 2.74 -9.32
C ILE A 33 -9.17 3.36 -9.70
N GLY A 34 -9.15 4.08 -10.81
CA GLY A 34 -10.32 4.70 -11.38
C GLY A 34 -10.30 4.62 -12.90
N ARG A 35 -11.09 5.49 -13.51
CA ARG A 35 -11.06 5.79 -14.94
C ARG A 35 -10.87 7.28 -15.14
N ASN A 36 -10.51 7.67 -16.36
CA ASN A 36 -10.38 9.07 -16.77
C ASN A 36 -9.29 9.80 -15.96
N ALA A 37 -8.09 9.91 -16.53
CA ALA A 37 -6.93 10.43 -15.82
C ALA A 37 -7.00 11.95 -15.57
N ASP A 38 -7.82 12.68 -16.33
CA ASP A 38 -8.00 14.12 -16.17
C ASP A 38 -9.16 14.50 -15.22
N GLY A 39 -9.98 13.53 -14.84
CA GLY A 39 -11.12 13.71 -13.96
C GLY A 39 -12.28 14.48 -14.61
N LEU A 40 -12.35 14.57 -15.94
CA LEU A 40 -13.38 15.32 -16.66
C LEU A 40 -14.29 14.39 -17.46
N TRP A 41 -15.51 14.15 -16.98
CA TRP A 41 -16.47 13.32 -17.72
C TRP A 41 -16.80 13.85 -19.12
N GLY A 42 -16.98 12.93 -20.06
CA GLY A 42 -17.33 13.20 -21.46
C GLY A 42 -16.12 13.33 -22.39
N THR A 43 -14.92 12.99 -21.92
CA THR A 43 -13.67 13.00 -22.69
C THR A 43 -13.37 11.63 -23.29
N THR A 44 -12.33 11.56 -24.12
CA THR A 44 -11.95 10.34 -24.85
C THR A 44 -11.39 9.24 -23.95
N ASP A 45 -10.96 9.57 -22.73
CA ASP A 45 -10.37 8.66 -21.75
C ASP A 45 -11.35 8.17 -20.67
N ASP A 46 -12.65 8.49 -20.79
CA ASP A 46 -13.74 7.98 -19.93
C ASP A 46 -13.84 6.44 -19.84
N SER A 47 -13.14 5.74 -20.73
CA SER A 47 -13.08 4.28 -20.80
C SER A 47 -11.68 3.73 -20.54
N VAL A 48 -10.73 4.55 -20.09
CA VAL A 48 -9.35 4.14 -19.82
C VAL A 48 -9.16 4.06 -18.31
N LEU A 49 -8.68 2.91 -17.84
CA LEU A 49 -8.33 2.71 -16.43
C LEU A 49 -7.10 3.53 -16.05
N TRP A 50 -7.03 3.94 -14.79
CA TRP A 50 -5.96 4.79 -14.30
C TRP A 50 -5.56 4.41 -12.87
N PHE A 51 -4.24 4.31 -12.66
CA PHE A 51 -3.61 4.17 -11.35
C PHE A 51 -3.22 5.53 -10.80
N PHE A 52 -3.45 5.76 -9.52
CA PHE A 52 -2.94 6.95 -8.85
C PHE A 52 -2.79 6.75 -7.33
N ALA A 53 -1.81 7.43 -6.72
CA ALA A 53 -1.70 7.48 -5.27
C ALA A 53 -2.81 8.36 -4.68
N THR A 54 -2.95 9.59 -5.17
CA THR A 54 -4.12 10.45 -4.98
C THR A 54 -4.44 11.20 -6.28
N PRO A 55 -5.66 11.75 -6.44
CA PRO A 55 -5.98 12.53 -7.64
C PRO A 55 -5.02 13.70 -7.92
N ASP A 56 -4.56 14.38 -6.86
CA ASP A 56 -3.67 15.54 -6.97
C ASP A 56 -2.18 15.16 -7.02
N GLN A 57 -1.83 13.97 -6.53
CA GLN A 57 -0.49 13.41 -6.54
C GLN A 57 -0.54 11.98 -7.09
N PRO A 58 -0.62 11.80 -8.43
CA PRO A 58 -0.93 10.50 -9.00
C PRO A 58 0.25 9.51 -8.93
N VAL A 59 1.46 10.02 -8.78
CA VAL A 59 2.67 9.21 -8.64
C VAL A 59 3.05 9.16 -7.17
N TRP A 60 3.25 7.95 -6.65
CA TRP A 60 3.86 7.77 -5.34
C TRP A 60 5.25 8.40 -5.29
N GLU A 61 5.58 9.01 -4.15
CA GLU A 61 6.98 9.14 -3.76
C GLU A 61 7.55 7.74 -3.44
N THR A 62 8.86 7.65 -3.23
CA THR A 62 9.47 6.38 -2.80
C THR A 62 8.78 5.89 -1.52
N ILE A 63 8.28 4.67 -1.56
CA ILE A 63 7.59 4.03 -0.44
C ILE A 63 8.64 3.39 0.46
N HIS A 64 8.61 3.71 1.75
CA HIS A 64 9.56 3.14 2.68
C HIS A 64 9.15 1.72 3.07
N MET A 65 10.14 0.84 3.15
CA MET A 65 10.00 -0.52 3.66
C MET A 65 10.64 -0.62 5.04
N VAL A 66 9.85 -1.03 6.03
CA VAL A 66 10.31 -1.19 7.41
C VAL A 66 10.72 -2.64 7.68
N PRO A 67 11.76 -2.86 8.49
CA PRO A 67 12.18 -4.22 8.86
C PRO A 67 11.10 -4.92 9.69
N THR A 68 10.77 -6.16 9.32
CA THR A 68 9.77 -6.99 10.02
C THR A 68 10.32 -7.64 11.30
N GLY A 69 11.65 -7.72 11.40
CA GLY A 69 12.36 -8.46 12.44
C GLY A 69 12.63 -9.93 12.09
N GLU A 70 12.15 -10.39 10.93
CA GLU A 70 12.42 -11.72 10.38
C GLU A 70 13.66 -11.72 9.47
N TRP A 71 14.29 -12.90 9.34
CA TRP A 71 15.56 -13.05 8.64
C TRP A 71 15.60 -14.36 7.84
N ILE A 72 16.23 -14.32 6.66
CA ILE A 72 16.60 -15.49 5.86
C ILE A 72 18.12 -15.44 5.67
N GLY A 73 18.84 -16.38 6.30
CA GLY A 73 20.30 -16.34 6.31
C GLY A 73 20.83 -15.13 7.08
N ASP A 74 21.55 -14.25 6.40
CA ASP A 74 22.12 -13.00 6.91
C ASP A 74 21.37 -11.75 6.44
N GLN A 75 20.25 -11.92 5.74
CA GLN A 75 19.44 -10.82 5.21
C GLN A 75 18.14 -10.66 6.00
N GLN A 76 17.71 -9.41 6.16
CA GLN A 76 16.49 -9.03 6.89
C GLN A 76 15.32 -8.89 5.93
N ILE A 77 14.13 -9.30 6.37
CA ILE A 77 12.89 -9.04 5.63
C ILE A 77 12.38 -7.64 5.98
N TYR A 78 12.03 -6.88 4.95
CA TYR A 78 11.40 -5.57 5.00
C TYR A 78 10.03 -5.63 4.35
N GLU A 79 9.10 -4.81 4.83
CA GLU A 79 7.72 -4.72 4.35
C GLU A 79 7.35 -3.26 4.10
N ALA A 80 6.72 -2.97 2.96
CA ALA A 80 6.27 -1.62 2.62
C ALA A 80 5.04 -1.20 3.44
N GLU A 81 4.93 0.10 3.75
CA GLU A 81 3.70 0.67 4.34
C GLU A 81 2.52 0.76 3.35
N LEU A 82 2.76 0.48 2.06
CA LEU A 82 1.72 0.35 1.04
C LEU A 82 1.16 -1.06 1.09
N ASP A 83 -0.06 -1.18 1.56
CA ASP A 83 -0.72 -2.47 1.77
C ASP A 83 -2.03 -2.62 0.99
N CYS A 84 -2.50 -1.60 0.24
CA CYS A 84 -3.87 -1.60 -0.30
C CYS A 84 -4.02 -1.13 -1.75
N TRP A 85 -4.95 -1.78 -2.45
CA TRP A 85 -5.56 -1.34 -3.71
C TRP A 85 -7.07 -1.15 -3.53
N HIS A 86 -7.61 -0.04 -4.02
CA HIS A 86 -9.06 0.20 -3.94
C HIS A 86 -9.57 1.04 -5.10
N SER A 87 -10.86 0.90 -5.37
CA SER A 87 -11.53 1.80 -6.32
C SER A 87 -11.61 3.22 -5.76
N ALA A 88 -11.56 4.21 -6.64
CA ALA A 88 -11.64 5.62 -6.25
C ALA A 88 -13.06 6.04 -5.84
N HIS A 89 -13.20 6.71 -4.70
CA HIS A 89 -14.47 7.25 -4.19
C HIS A 89 -14.35 8.68 -3.62
N PRO A 90 -13.80 9.66 -4.36
CA PRO A 90 -13.79 11.04 -3.88
C PRO A 90 -15.23 11.59 -3.79
N GLU A 91 -15.45 12.55 -2.89
CA GLU A 91 -16.77 13.18 -2.70
C GLU A 91 -17.34 13.80 -3.99
N SER A 92 -16.47 14.21 -4.91
CA SER A 92 -16.83 14.79 -6.21
C SER A 92 -17.43 13.79 -7.19
N GLY A 93 -17.31 12.47 -6.93
CA GLY A 93 -17.71 11.41 -7.86
C GLY A 93 -16.77 11.25 -9.06
N LEU A 94 -15.65 11.96 -9.10
CA LEU A 94 -14.65 11.80 -10.17
C LEU A 94 -13.91 10.47 -10.05
N PHE A 95 -13.32 10.02 -11.17
CA PHE A 95 -12.51 8.80 -11.30
C PHE A 95 -13.24 7.47 -11.08
N GLN A 96 -14.50 7.48 -10.64
CA GLN A 96 -15.20 6.26 -10.26
C GLN A 96 -15.44 5.30 -11.42
N LEU A 97 -15.35 4.00 -11.17
CA LEU A 97 -15.65 2.95 -12.16
C LEU A 97 -17.14 2.85 -12.51
N GLY A 98 -18.00 3.53 -11.73
CA GLY A 98 -19.45 3.60 -11.89
C GLY A 98 -20.19 2.45 -11.21
N GLY A 99 -21.50 2.65 -11.01
CA GLY A 99 -22.38 1.68 -10.36
C GLY A 99 -23.06 2.30 -9.14
N ALA A 100 -23.97 3.25 -9.35
CA ALA A 100 -24.72 3.87 -8.26
C ALA A 100 -25.96 3.09 -7.80
N ASP A 101 -26.36 2.02 -8.50
CA ASP A 101 -27.55 1.23 -8.15
C ASP A 101 -27.18 0.03 -7.24
N PRO A 102 -27.62 -0.01 -5.97
CA PRO A 102 -27.35 -1.16 -5.07
C PRO A 102 -28.01 -2.46 -5.54
N GLY A 103 -29.03 -2.39 -6.39
CA GLY A 103 -29.72 -3.56 -6.95
C GLY A 103 -29.04 -4.17 -8.16
N VAL A 104 -28.03 -3.49 -8.73
CA VAL A 104 -27.36 -3.90 -9.97
C VAL A 104 -25.85 -3.88 -9.76
N MET A 105 -25.29 -5.06 -9.47
CA MET A 105 -23.84 -5.22 -9.39
C MET A 105 -23.20 -4.89 -10.75
N PRO A 106 -22.17 -4.04 -10.79
CA PRO A 106 -21.52 -3.70 -12.03
C PRO A 106 -20.73 -4.88 -12.59
N GLU A 107 -20.49 -4.82 -13.89
CA GLU A 107 -19.86 -5.91 -14.63
C GLU A 107 -18.33 -5.80 -14.66
N TRP A 108 -17.72 -4.70 -14.19
CA TRP A 108 -16.27 -4.57 -14.11
C TRP A 108 -15.66 -5.63 -13.18
N ARG A 109 -14.51 -6.17 -13.58
CA ARG A 109 -13.72 -7.19 -12.90
C ARG A 109 -12.25 -6.79 -12.99
N ILE A 110 -11.88 -5.93 -12.07
CA ILE A 110 -10.57 -5.27 -12.06
C ILE A 110 -9.50 -6.20 -11.51
N GLY A 111 -8.31 -6.11 -12.08
CA GLY A 111 -7.10 -6.74 -11.56
C GLY A 111 -5.85 -5.96 -11.97
N ILE A 112 -4.70 -6.46 -11.51
CA ILE A 112 -3.38 -5.92 -11.85
C ILE A 112 -2.51 -6.97 -12.50
N GLN A 113 -1.77 -6.57 -13.52
CA GLN A 113 -0.71 -7.35 -14.12
C GLN A 113 0.63 -6.79 -13.68
N ARG A 114 1.57 -7.65 -13.27
CA ARG A 114 2.96 -7.20 -13.13
C ARG A 114 3.62 -7.15 -14.50
N VAL A 115 4.18 -6.00 -14.84
CA VAL A 115 4.88 -5.75 -16.11
C VAL A 115 6.37 -6.04 -15.97
N THR A 116 6.99 -5.54 -14.90
CA THR A 116 8.41 -5.75 -14.57
C THR A 116 8.67 -5.45 -13.10
N TYR A 117 9.78 -5.93 -12.54
CA TYR A 117 10.24 -5.63 -11.18
C TYR A 117 11.75 -5.77 -11.05
N SER A 118 12.32 -5.13 -10.03
CA SER A 118 13.77 -4.90 -9.92
C SER A 118 14.59 -6.12 -9.55
N ASP A 119 14.06 -7.04 -8.74
CA ASP A 119 14.80 -8.20 -8.22
C ASP A 119 13.89 -9.43 -8.01
N PRO A 120 14.02 -10.48 -8.84
CA PRO A 120 13.22 -11.71 -8.74
C PRO A 120 13.57 -12.62 -7.57
N ASP A 121 14.76 -12.47 -6.98
CA ASP A 121 15.22 -13.34 -5.89
C ASP A 121 14.96 -12.70 -4.52
N SER A 122 14.85 -11.37 -4.47
CA SER A 122 14.81 -10.62 -3.21
C SER A 122 13.60 -9.70 -3.06
N PHE A 123 12.73 -9.55 -4.07
CA PHE A 123 11.56 -8.67 -3.99
C PHE A 123 10.30 -9.38 -4.48
N TRP A 124 9.29 -9.50 -3.60
CA TRP A 124 8.07 -10.23 -3.89
C TRP A 124 6.83 -9.54 -3.32
N MET A 125 5.67 -10.09 -3.66
CA MET A 125 4.37 -9.58 -3.27
C MET A 125 3.52 -10.72 -2.74
N GLU A 126 2.78 -10.47 -1.66
CA GLU A 126 1.87 -11.44 -1.05
C GLU A 126 0.43 -10.90 -1.04
N ASP A 127 -0.53 -11.81 -1.19
CA ASP A 127 -1.91 -11.55 -0.82
C ASP A 127 -2.05 -11.68 0.69
N GLU A 128 -2.26 -10.56 1.40
CA GLU A 128 -2.33 -10.54 2.86
C GLU A 128 -3.44 -11.44 3.42
N SER A 129 -4.51 -11.66 2.65
CA SER A 129 -5.63 -12.49 3.11
C SER A 129 -5.28 -13.98 3.17
N THR A 130 -4.28 -14.41 2.39
CA THR A 130 -3.86 -15.82 2.29
C THR A 130 -2.42 -16.06 2.75
N GLY A 131 -1.59 -15.02 2.82
CA GLY A 131 -0.14 -15.12 3.05
C GLY A 131 0.60 -15.87 1.94
N LEU A 132 0.02 -15.91 0.74
CA LEU A 132 0.62 -16.58 -0.41
C LEU A 132 1.27 -15.54 -1.32
N GLU A 133 2.44 -15.89 -1.84
CA GLU A 133 3.08 -15.13 -2.90
C GLU A 133 2.15 -15.06 -4.12
N ILE A 134 1.96 -13.84 -4.61
CA ILE A 134 1.17 -13.51 -5.80
C ILE A 134 2.06 -12.78 -6.78
N LEU A 135 1.71 -12.86 -8.07
CA LEU A 135 2.53 -12.30 -9.13
C LEU A 135 3.97 -12.82 -8.93
N LEU A 136 4.31 -14.00 -9.46
CA LEU A 136 5.67 -14.57 -9.33
C LEU A 136 6.58 -14.23 -10.52
N ASN A 137 6.00 -14.09 -11.71
CA ASN A 137 6.70 -13.68 -12.94
C ASN A 137 6.09 -12.44 -13.63
N ASP A 138 6.87 -11.78 -14.49
CA ASP A 138 6.34 -10.76 -15.39
C ASP A 138 5.24 -11.34 -16.28
N GLY A 139 4.15 -10.60 -16.43
CA GLY A 139 2.93 -11.02 -17.13
C GLY A 139 1.91 -11.70 -16.23
N ASP A 140 2.27 -12.12 -15.01
CA ASP A 140 1.31 -12.67 -14.05
C ASP A 140 0.25 -11.63 -13.67
N THR A 141 -0.93 -12.12 -13.33
CA THR A 141 -2.10 -11.31 -13.02
C THR A 141 -2.70 -11.66 -11.67
N PHE A 142 -3.21 -10.67 -10.97
CA PHE A 142 -3.93 -10.80 -9.72
C PHE A 142 -5.29 -10.11 -9.82
N SER A 143 -6.37 -10.86 -9.60
CA SER A 143 -7.74 -10.36 -9.73
C SER A 143 -8.29 -9.93 -8.37
N PHE A 144 -8.97 -8.79 -8.33
CA PHE A 144 -9.55 -8.23 -7.11
C PHE A 144 -10.91 -8.82 -6.72
N GLY A 145 -11.34 -9.89 -7.41
CA GLY A 145 -12.60 -10.56 -7.11
C GLY A 145 -13.84 -9.79 -7.57
N LEU A 146 -14.93 -9.95 -6.82
CA LEU A 146 -16.21 -9.31 -7.13
C LEU A 146 -16.34 -7.98 -6.39
N PRO A 147 -16.99 -6.97 -7.01
CA PRO A 147 -17.33 -5.74 -6.32
C PRO A 147 -18.24 -5.97 -5.11
N VAL A 148 -18.08 -5.13 -4.10
CA VAL A 148 -18.91 -5.10 -2.88
C VAL A 148 -19.61 -3.75 -2.81
N TRP A 149 -20.85 -3.75 -2.30
CA TRP A 149 -21.60 -2.50 -2.09
C TRP A 149 -21.26 -1.90 -0.73
N ASP A 150 -20.94 -0.62 -0.70
CA ASP A 150 -20.72 0.15 0.52
C ASP A 150 -21.63 1.39 0.55
N PRO A 151 -22.54 1.51 1.55
CA PRO A 151 -23.41 2.66 1.68
C PRO A 151 -22.69 3.96 2.08
N ASP A 152 -21.46 3.89 2.58
CA ASP A 152 -20.72 5.01 3.14
C ASP A 152 -19.69 5.62 2.17
N LEU A 153 -19.50 5.01 0.99
CA LEU A 153 -18.64 5.54 -0.08
C LEU A 153 -19.44 6.41 -1.06
N PHE A 154 -18.81 7.47 -1.59
CA PHE A 154 -19.42 8.28 -2.64
C PHE A 154 -19.49 7.53 -3.97
N ASN A 155 -20.51 7.77 -4.79
CA ASN A 155 -20.69 7.27 -6.16
C ASN A 155 -20.35 8.32 -7.24
N GLU A 156 -20.47 7.95 -8.51
CA GLU A 156 -20.15 8.82 -9.64
C GLU A 156 -21.06 10.07 -9.77
N GLN A 157 -22.15 10.15 -9.01
CA GLN A 157 -22.98 11.35 -8.88
C GLN A 157 -22.64 12.21 -7.65
N GLY A 158 -21.59 11.87 -6.90
CA GLY A 158 -21.18 12.56 -5.67
C GLY A 158 -22.17 12.38 -4.51
N THR A 159 -22.92 11.27 -4.50
CA THR A 159 -23.84 10.89 -3.43
C THR A 159 -23.38 9.61 -2.74
N LEU A 160 -23.82 9.33 -1.51
CA LEU A 160 -23.42 8.12 -0.79
C LEU A 160 -24.06 6.84 -1.35
N GLY A 161 -23.32 5.74 -1.29
CA GLY A 161 -23.66 4.43 -1.78
C GLY A 161 -22.99 4.10 -3.11
N ALA A 162 -21.97 3.23 -3.09
CA ALA A 162 -21.21 2.83 -4.27
C ALA A 162 -20.78 1.36 -4.24
N TRP A 163 -20.62 0.77 -5.43
CA TRP A 163 -19.88 -0.47 -5.60
C TRP A 163 -18.38 -0.20 -5.62
N HIS A 164 -17.61 -1.00 -4.90
CA HIS A 164 -16.17 -0.82 -4.74
C HIS A 164 -15.43 -2.16 -4.66
N PHE A 165 -14.10 -2.11 -4.71
CA PHE A 165 -13.24 -3.18 -4.23
C PHE A 165 -12.22 -2.60 -3.27
N HIS A 166 -11.72 -3.44 -2.37
CA HIS A 166 -10.64 -3.11 -1.44
C HIS A 166 -9.85 -4.38 -1.18
N ILE A 167 -8.58 -4.39 -1.59
CA ILE A 167 -7.73 -5.57 -1.58
C ILE A 167 -6.42 -5.23 -0.91
N HIS A 168 -6.05 -6.04 0.08
CA HIS A 168 -4.80 -5.92 0.80
C HIS A 168 -3.71 -6.81 0.18
N THR A 169 -2.51 -6.26 0.04
CA THR A 169 -1.33 -6.96 -0.49
C THR A 169 -0.08 -6.41 0.16
N ALA A 170 0.86 -7.27 0.52
CA ALA A 170 2.13 -6.85 1.08
C ALA A 170 3.22 -6.83 0.02
N PHE A 171 4.08 -5.82 0.05
CA PHE A 171 5.33 -5.80 -0.70
C PHE A 171 6.47 -6.11 0.25
N LEU A 172 7.22 -7.17 -0.04
CA LEU A 172 8.29 -7.65 0.82
C LEU A 172 9.62 -7.66 0.07
N ALA A 173 10.68 -7.33 0.80
CA ALA A 173 12.03 -7.37 0.30
C ALA A 173 12.96 -8.09 1.28
N LEU A 174 13.87 -8.90 0.75
CA LEU A 174 15.00 -9.44 1.47
C LEU A 174 16.21 -8.55 1.17
N ALA A 175 16.78 -7.91 2.19
CA ALA A 175 17.86 -6.94 2.00
C ALA A 175 18.97 -7.11 3.04
N ASP A 176 20.19 -6.71 2.69
CA ASP A 176 21.36 -6.68 3.58
C ASP A 176 21.24 -5.55 4.61
N GLY A 177 20.46 -4.51 4.31
CA GLY A 177 20.20 -3.42 5.23
C GLY A 177 19.38 -2.26 4.65
N PRO A 178 19.37 -1.11 5.35
CA PRO A 178 18.66 0.08 4.91
C PRO A 178 19.36 0.78 3.73
N GLY A 179 18.58 1.43 2.87
CA GLY A 179 19.00 2.18 1.70
C GLY A 179 19.01 1.36 0.40
N GLU A 180 18.55 0.11 0.45
CA GLU A 180 18.36 -0.70 -0.75
C GLU A 180 17.05 -0.32 -1.43
N SER A 181 17.06 -0.25 -2.76
CA SER A 181 15.92 0.21 -3.54
C SER A 181 15.35 -0.89 -4.41
N PHE A 182 14.03 -0.98 -4.44
CA PHE A 182 13.27 -1.91 -5.25
C PHE A 182 12.24 -1.16 -6.11
N SER A 183 11.74 -1.81 -7.15
CA SER A 183 10.64 -1.27 -7.93
C SER A 183 9.78 -2.37 -8.52
N ALA A 184 8.49 -2.06 -8.72
CA ALA A 184 7.59 -2.89 -9.51
C ALA A 184 6.72 -2.01 -10.40
N THR A 185 6.53 -2.45 -11.64
CA THR A 185 5.67 -1.81 -12.62
C THR A 185 4.42 -2.65 -12.83
N PHE A 186 3.27 -2.01 -12.77
CA PHE A 186 1.96 -2.63 -12.87
C PHE A 186 1.13 -2.02 -14.00
N ARG A 187 0.15 -2.80 -14.44
CA ARG A 187 -0.94 -2.32 -15.30
C ARG A 187 -2.28 -2.78 -14.75
N VAL A 188 -3.27 -1.89 -14.69
CA VAL A 188 -4.66 -2.26 -14.38
C VAL A 188 -5.33 -2.75 -15.66
N PHE A 189 -6.13 -3.80 -15.53
CA PHE A 189 -6.99 -4.30 -16.59
C PHE A 189 -8.38 -4.64 -16.07
N ASP A 190 -9.35 -4.66 -16.98
CA ASP A 190 -10.71 -5.18 -16.73
C ASP A 190 -10.89 -6.51 -17.47
N THR A 191 -11.24 -7.57 -16.74
CA THR A 191 -11.64 -8.86 -17.32
C THR A 191 -13.15 -8.95 -17.57
N GLY A 192 -13.90 -7.96 -17.11
CA GLY A 192 -15.32 -7.83 -17.31
C GLY A 192 -15.67 -7.38 -18.72
N PRO A 193 -16.96 -7.43 -19.10
CA PRO A 193 -17.43 -7.01 -20.41
C PRO A 193 -17.64 -5.50 -20.53
N THR A 194 -17.11 -4.67 -19.62
CA THR A 194 -17.38 -3.21 -19.64
C THR A 194 -16.72 -2.50 -20.81
N GLY A 195 -15.64 -3.08 -21.34
CA GLY A 195 -14.85 -2.50 -22.42
C GLY A 195 -13.88 -1.42 -21.96
N PHE A 196 -13.57 -1.33 -20.67
CA PHE A 196 -12.49 -0.48 -20.20
C PHE A 196 -11.15 -0.91 -20.81
N ALA A 197 -10.42 0.06 -21.36
CA ALA A 197 -9.05 -0.11 -21.79
C ALA A 197 -8.11 -0.17 -20.58
N GLU A 198 -7.05 -0.95 -20.71
CA GLU A 198 -6.00 -1.07 -19.69
C GLU A 198 -5.34 0.28 -19.40
N SER A 199 -4.78 0.42 -18.19
CA SER A 199 -4.01 1.62 -17.84
C SER A 199 -2.69 1.69 -18.61
N ALA A 200 -2.05 2.85 -18.56
CA ALA A 200 -0.61 2.91 -18.81
C ALA A 200 0.17 2.14 -17.72
N ASP A 201 1.41 1.80 -18.01
CA ASP A 201 2.32 1.19 -17.05
C ASP A 201 2.62 2.19 -15.91
N TYR A 202 2.51 1.70 -14.67
CA TYR A 202 2.69 2.49 -13.46
C TYR A 202 3.77 1.86 -12.58
N THR A 203 4.85 2.59 -12.32
CA THR A 203 5.97 2.10 -11.51
C THR A 203 5.93 2.67 -10.10
N ILE A 204 6.01 1.77 -9.12
CA ILE A 204 6.16 2.08 -7.71
C ILE A 204 7.62 1.83 -7.33
N TYR A 205 8.20 2.75 -6.56
CA TYR A 205 9.56 2.66 -6.06
C TYR A 205 9.54 2.45 -4.55
N PHE A 206 10.46 1.64 -4.07
CA PHE A 206 10.58 1.26 -2.67
C PHE A 206 12.01 1.47 -2.18
N GLU A 207 12.17 1.81 -0.89
CA GLU A 207 13.47 1.90 -0.23
C GLU A 207 13.42 1.35 1.20
N THR A 208 14.35 0.48 1.56
CA THR A 208 14.45 -0.05 2.92
C THR A 208 14.94 1.03 3.88
N ILE A 209 14.30 1.16 5.05
CA ILE A 209 14.67 2.15 6.06
C ILE A 209 15.10 1.51 7.39
N PRO A 210 15.90 2.18 8.23
CA PRO A 210 16.30 1.62 9.52
C PRO A 210 15.11 1.39 10.48
N GLU A 211 15.27 0.47 11.45
CA GLU A 211 14.30 0.28 12.54
C GLU A 211 13.97 1.61 13.27
N PRO A 212 12.68 2.04 13.35
CA PRO A 212 12.31 3.38 13.86
C PRO A 212 12.64 3.67 15.33
N THR A 213 12.84 2.66 16.20
CA THR A 213 12.85 2.88 17.66
C THR A 213 14.02 2.24 18.42
N THR A 214 14.60 1.16 17.92
CA THR A 214 15.68 0.46 18.62
C THR A 214 16.95 1.30 18.70
N LEU A 215 17.26 2.07 17.66
CA LEU A 215 18.44 2.95 17.61
C LEU A 215 18.37 4.08 18.66
N SER A 216 17.20 4.70 18.78
CA SER A 216 16.95 5.81 19.73
C SER A 216 17.01 5.34 21.19
N LEU A 217 16.43 4.17 21.49
CA LEU A 217 16.48 3.58 22.84
C LEU A 217 17.90 3.12 23.21
N LEU A 218 18.67 2.59 22.27
CA LEU A 218 20.06 2.20 22.49
C LEU A 218 20.95 3.43 22.77
N LEU A 219 20.76 4.52 22.04
CA LEU A 219 21.49 5.78 22.25
C LEU A 219 21.16 6.44 23.59
N ILE A 220 19.88 6.45 23.99
CA ILE A 220 19.45 6.96 25.30
C ILE A 220 20.00 6.07 26.43
N GLY A 221 19.92 4.74 26.27
CA GLY A 221 20.50 3.78 27.23
C GLY A 221 22.01 3.93 27.39
N ALA A 222 22.74 4.10 26.29
CA ALA A 222 24.18 4.34 26.29
C ALA A 222 24.55 5.67 26.96
N ALA A 223 23.79 6.74 26.72
CA ALA A 223 23.99 8.04 27.36
C ALA A 223 23.73 7.98 28.88
N ALA A 224 22.71 7.23 29.32
CA ALA A 224 22.39 7.03 30.73
C ALA A 224 23.48 6.24 31.48
N LEU A 225 24.10 5.25 30.84
CA LEU A 225 25.23 4.48 31.40
C LEU A 225 26.51 5.32 31.50
N ARG A 226 26.76 6.21 30.53
CA ARG A 226 27.94 7.10 30.55
C ARG A 226 27.89 8.15 31.66
N ARG A 227 26.70 8.58 32.08
CA ARG A 227 26.51 9.51 33.21
C ARG A 227 26.68 8.86 34.60
N LYS A 228 26.71 7.53 34.69
CA LYS A 228 26.87 6.78 35.95
C LYS A 228 28.31 6.31 36.22
N ARG A 229 29.27 6.65 35.37
CA ARG A 229 30.71 6.49 35.60
C ARG A 229 31.33 7.85 35.85
#